data_AF-A0A851AA38-F1
#
_entry.id   AF-A0A851AA38-F1
#
_cell.length_a   1.000
_cell.length_b   1.000
_cell.length_c   1.000
_cell.angle_alpha   90.00
_cell.angle_beta   90.00
_cell.angle_gamma   90.00
#
_symmetry.space_group_name_H-M   'P 1'
#
loop_
_entity.id
_entity.type
_entity.pdbx_description
1 polymer ?
#
loop_
_entity_poly.entity_id
_entity_poly.type
_entity_poly.pdbx_seq_one_letter_code
_entity_poly.pdbx_strand_id
1 'polypeptide(L)'
;KQDCVNRSAELVMPGDEDELHFIKEMVQKHKRYFWIGLSIPSAGKGWTWLNGSRLDQSCPWNESGSRSSCGVFREGTISSEKCSSGLQWICQKEATQL
;
A
#
# COMPACT_ATOMS: atom_id res chain seq x y z
N LYS A 1 -9.75 2.82 -1.21
CA LYS A 1 -9.96 3.25 0.19
C LYS A 1 -11.40 2.99 0.67
N GLN A 2 -12.42 3.65 0.10
CA GLN A 2 -13.81 3.54 0.60
C GLN A 2 -14.37 2.11 0.55
N ASP A 3 -14.02 1.31 -0.46
CA ASP A 3 -14.46 -0.08 -0.54
C ASP A 3 -13.99 -0.93 0.66
N CYS A 4 -12.72 -0.81 1.08
CA CYS A 4 -12.25 -1.50 2.29
C CYS A 4 -13.03 -1.03 3.53
N VAL A 5 -13.25 0.28 3.68
CA VAL A 5 -14.01 0.85 4.80
C VAL A 5 -15.43 0.27 4.84
N ASN A 6 -16.10 0.18 3.69
CA ASN A 6 -17.44 -0.40 3.59
C ASN A 6 -17.48 -1.90 3.97
N ARG A 7 -16.33 -2.57 3.96
CA ARG A 7 -16.14 -3.97 4.38
C ARG A 7 -15.62 -4.10 5.81
N SER A 8 -15.66 -3.03 6.59
CA SER A 8 -15.05 -2.96 7.94
C SER A 8 -13.57 -3.37 7.93
N ALA A 9 -12.85 -2.89 6.92
CA ALA A 9 -11.45 -3.15 6.65
C ALA A 9 -10.74 -1.84 6.29
N GLU A 10 -9.43 -1.89 6.12
CA GLU A 10 -8.62 -0.77 5.65
C GLU A 10 -7.73 -1.18 4.47
N LEU A 11 -7.13 -0.22 3.78
CA LEU A 11 -6.12 -0.57 2.76
C LEU A 11 -4.92 -1.19 3.47
N VAL A 12 -4.32 -2.19 2.85
CA VAL A 12 -3.20 -2.92 3.44
C VAL A 12 -2.05 -1.97 3.81
N MET A 13 -1.55 -2.14 5.03
CA MET A 13 -0.48 -1.38 5.67
C MET A 13 0.32 -2.41 6.47
N PRO A 14 1.37 -2.99 5.85
CA PRO A 14 2.16 -4.04 6.49
C PRO A 14 2.73 -3.56 7.82
N GLY A 15 2.48 -4.32 8.88
CA GLY A 15 2.92 -4.03 10.24
C GLY A 15 4.37 -4.46 10.50
N ASP A 16 4.86 -5.47 9.77
CA ASP A 16 6.20 -6.03 9.91
C ASP A 16 6.78 -6.56 8.58
N GLU A 17 8.02 -7.05 8.62
CA GLU A 17 8.73 -7.57 7.45
C GLU A 17 8.11 -8.85 6.89
N ASP A 18 7.54 -9.70 7.74
CA ASP A 18 6.93 -10.98 7.35
C ASP A 18 5.64 -10.74 6.58
N GLU A 19 4.78 -9.85 7.07
CA GLU A 19 3.56 -9.41 6.39
C GLU A 19 3.90 -8.73 5.05
N LEU A 20 4.91 -7.85 5.06
CA LEU A 20 5.41 -7.20 3.85
C LEU A 20 5.91 -8.23 2.83
N HIS A 21 6.64 -9.26 3.27
CA HIS A 21 7.12 -10.34 2.40
C HIS A 21 5.96 -11.15 1.81
N PHE A 22 5.01 -11.57 2.65
CA PHE A 22 3.82 -12.31 2.24
C PHE A 22 3.02 -11.56 1.16
N ILE A 23 2.78 -10.27 1.36
CA ILE A 23 2.04 -9.45 0.39
C ILE A 23 2.81 -9.33 -0.93
N LYS A 24 4.14 -9.17 -0.89
CA LYS A 24 4.96 -9.12 -2.11
C LYS A 24 4.85 -10.41 -2.91
N GLU A 25 5.01 -11.56 -2.28
CA GLU A 25 4.91 -12.86 -2.96
C GLU A 25 3.52 -13.07 -3.57
N MET A 26 2.47 -12.64 -2.86
CA MET A 26 1.10 -12.69 -3.35
C MET A 26 0.91 -11.81 -4.59
N VAL A 27 1.41 -10.57 -4.57
CA VAL A 27 1.27 -9.60 -5.68
C VAL A 27 2.14 -9.96 -6.88
N GLN A 28 3.37 -10.45 -6.66
CA GLN A 28 4.29 -10.85 -7.74
C GLN A 28 3.68 -11.87 -8.70
N LYS A 29 2.90 -12.81 -8.17
CA LYS A 29 2.20 -13.84 -8.96
C LYS A 29 1.20 -13.25 -9.97
N HIS A 30 0.67 -12.05 -9.72
CA HIS A 30 -0.45 -11.49 -10.47
C HIS A 30 -0.04 -10.50 -11.56
N LYS A 31 1.23 -10.05 -11.63
CA LYS A 31 1.72 -8.98 -12.54
C LYS A 31 0.81 -7.73 -12.58
N ARG A 32 0.06 -7.48 -11.49
CA ARG A 32 -0.93 -6.40 -11.35
C ARG A 32 -0.50 -5.39 -10.29
N TYR A 33 -1.10 -4.21 -10.33
CA TYR A 33 -0.78 -3.13 -9.42
C TYR A 33 -1.93 -2.99 -8.42
N PHE A 34 -1.58 -2.88 -7.15
CA PHE A 34 -2.56 -2.81 -6.08
C PHE A 34 -2.33 -1.59 -5.21
N TRP A 35 -3.39 -0.82 -4.99
CA TRP A 35 -3.39 0.26 -4.01
C TRP A 35 -3.14 -0.28 -2.60
N ILE A 36 -2.30 0.46 -1.86
CA ILE A 36 -2.00 0.22 -0.45
C ILE A 36 -2.27 1.45 0.40
N GLY A 37 -2.21 1.30 1.71
CA GLY A 37 -2.43 2.33 2.71
C GLY A 37 -1.35 3.41 2.80
N LEU A 38 -0.61 3.68 1.71
CA LEU A 38 0.52 4.59 1.67
C LEU A 38 0.19 5.82 0.82
N SER A 39 0.44 7.02 1.34
CA SER A 39 0.23 8.26 0.59
C SER A 39 1.15 9.40 1.04
N ILE A 40 1.23 10.45 0.23
CA ILE A 40 1.79 11.74 0.63
C ILE A 40 0.60 12.64 1.00
N PRO A 41 0.40 12.98 2.29
CA PRO A 41 -0.67 13.88 2.71
C PRO A 41 -0.52 15.26 2.09
N SER A 42 -1.63 15.96 1.82
CA SER A 42 -1.63 17.29 1.18
C SER A 42 -0.82 18.34 1.96
N ALA A 43 -0.72 18.21 3.28
CA ALA A 43 0.06 19.10 4.15
C ALA A 43 1.46 18.54 4.52
N GLY A 44 1.83 17.36 4.01
CA GLY A 44 3.04 16.62 4.39
C GLY A 44 4.15 16.66 3.34
N LYS A 45 5.39 16.39 3.77
CA LYS A 45 6.56 16.28 2.89
C LYS A 45 7.08 14.85 2.70
N GLY A 46 6.30 13.82 3.05
CA GLY A 46 6.78 12.44 2.98
C GLY A 46 5.69 11.39 2.96
N TRP A 47 6.10 10.19 2.57
CA TRP A 47 5.27 8.98 2.56
C TRP A 47 4.81 8.63 3.97
N THR A 48 3.51 8.39 4.09
CA THR A 48 2.82 8.17 5.35
C THR A 48 1.83 7.04 5.20
N TRP A 49 1.87 6.10 6.14
CA TRP A 49 0.91 5.01 6.27
C TRP A 49 -0.40 5.49 6.90
N LEU A 50 -1.44 4.64 6.90
CA LEU A 50 -2.77 5.03 7.41
C LEU A 50 -2.76 5.39 8.90
N ASN A 51 -1.90 4.75 9.70
CA ASN A 51 -1.72 5.03 11.12
C ASN A 51 -0.87 6.30 11.40
N GLY A 52 -0.40 7.00 10.36
CA GLY A 52 0.42 8.20 10.49
C GLY A 52 1.93 7.94 10.58
N SER A 53 2.38 6.68 10.62
CA SER A 53 3.81 6.35 10.61
C SER A 53 4.43 6.65 9.24
N ARG A 54 5.75 6.88 9.22
CA ARG A 54 6.50 7.13 8.00
C ARG A 54 6.92 5.83 7.34
N LEU A 55 7.08 5.87 6.01
CA LEU A 55 7.71 4.78 5.29
C LEU A 55 9.16 4.60 5.76
N ASP A 56 9.52 3.38 6.15
CA ASP A 56 10.88 3.00 6.51
C ASP A 56 11.77 2.89 5.26
N GLN A 57 13.06 3.19 5.40
CA GLN A 57 14.07 3.00 4.37
C GLN A 57 14.29 1.51 4.04
N SER A 58 13.94 0.58 4.93
CA SER A 58 14.00 -0.87 4.67
C SER A 58 12.96 -1.35 3.65
N CYS A 59 11.90 -0.57 3.39
CA CYS A 59 10.89 -0.92 2.41
C CYS A 59 11.46 -0.83 0.98
N PRO A 60 11.23 -1.85 0.12
CA PRO A 60 11.74 -1.79 -1.25
C PRO A 60 10.96 -0.77 -2.04
N TRP A 61 11.59 0.36 -2.30
CA TRP A 61 11.04 1.46 -3.05
C TRP A 61 11.57 1.47 -4.47
N ASN A 62 10.67 1.57 -5.44
CA ASN A 62 11.03 1.77 -6.83
C ASN A 62 10.88 3.25 -7.21
N GLU A 63 12.02 3.92 -7.40
CA GLU A 63 12.11 5.34 -7.77
C GLU A 63 11.78 5.63 -9.24
N SER A 64 11.61 4.60 -10.08
CA SER A 64 11.34 4.81 -11.51
C SER A 64 9.88 5.21 -11.75
N GLY A 65 9.59 6.51 -11.60
CA GLY A 65 8.28 7.08 -11.90
C GLY A 65 8.14 8.56 -11.54
N SER A 66 7.10 9.22 -12.07
CA SER A 66 6.73 10.56 -11.59
C SER A 66 6.18 10.44 -10.17
N ARG A 67 6.78 11.15 -9.21
CA ARG A 67 6.30 11.19 -7.81
C ARG A 67 4.84 11.59 -7.79
N SER A 68 3.96 10.61 -7.57
CA SER A 68 2.54 10.80 -7.37
C SER A 68 2.20 10.62 -5.89
N SER A 69 0.98 10.97 -5.48
CA SER A 69 0.63 11.05 -4.05
C SER A 69 0.13 9.73 -3.44
N CYS A 70 -0.10 8.67 -4.21
CA CYS A 70 -0.63 7.39 -3.71
C CYS A 70 0.32 6.23 -4.00
N GLY A 71 0.53 5.38 -3.00
CA GLY A 71 1.43 4.22 -3.08
C GLY A 71 0.74 2.96 -3.62
N VAL A 72 1.50 2.16 -4.36
CA VAL A 72 1.06 0.87 -4.91
C VAL A 72 2.12 -0.21 -4.68
N PHE A 73 1.69 -1.46 -4.59
CA PHE A 73 2.59 -2.59 -4.85
C PHE A 73 2.63 -2.89 -6.36
N ARG A 74 3.84 -3.00 -6.90
CA ARG A 74 4.15 -3.34 -8.29
C ARG A 74 5.32 -4.32 -8.31
N GLU A 75 5.07 -5.54 -8.80
CA GLU A 75 6.11 -6.55 -9.02
C GLU A 75 6.98 -6.85 -7.76
N GLY A 76 6.38 -6.78 -6.58
CA GLY A 76 7.08 -7.01 -5.30
C GLY A 76 7.85 -5.80 -4.75
N THR A 77 7.71 -4.63 -5.38
CA THR A 77 8.25 -3.35 -4.89
C THR A 77 7.13 -2.36 -4.65
N ILE A 78 7.37 -1.38 -3.78
CA ILE A 78 6.48 -0.24 -3.58
C ILE A 78 6.82 0.84 -4.60
N SER A 79 5.82 1.46 -5.22
CA SER A 79 6.01 2.61 -6.10
C SER A 79 4.86 3.62 -5.92
N SER A 80 4.86 4.71 -6.69
CA SER A 80 3.84 5.75 -6.64
C SER A 80 3.03 5.84 -7.92
N GLU A 81 1.72 6.02 -7.80
CA GLU A 81 0.79 6.21 -8.91
C GLU A 81 -0.19 7.35 -8.65
N LYS A 82 -0.78 7.89 -9.72
CA LYS A 82 -1.82 8.93 -9.61
C LYS A 82 -3.03 8.35 -8.87
N CYS A 83 -3.47 9.00 -7.79
CA CYS A 83 -4.59 8.51 -6.97
C CYS A 83 -5.90 8.28 -7.75
N SER A 84 -6.06 8.91 -8.92
CA SER A 84 -7.21 8.73 -9.82
C SER A 84 -7.09 7.53 -10.77
N SER A 85 -5.96 6.81 -10.77
CA SER A 85 -5.75 5.63 -11.63
C SER A 85 -6.70 4.49 -11.24
N GLY A 86 -7.29 3.84 -12.25
CA GLY A 86 -8.23 2.72 -12.07
C GLY A 86 -7.53 1.40 -11.76
N LEU A 87 -6.93 1.28 -10.57
CA LEU A 87 -6.26 0.05 -10.10
C LEU A 87 -7.09 -0.70 -9.06
N GLN A 88 -6.79 -1.99 -8.89
CA GLN A 88 -7.34 -2.81 -7.81
C GLN A 88 -6.69 -2.45 -6.47
N TRP A 89 -7.23 -2.96 -5.36
CA TRP A 89 -6.74 -2.69 -4.01
C TRP A 89 -6.71 -3.95 -3.16
N ILE A 90 -5.84 -3.96 -2.15
CA ILE A 90 -5.79 -5.01 -1.13
C ILE A 90 -6.32 -4.41 0.17
N CYS A 91 -7.28 -5.09 0.79
CA CYS A 91 -7.80 -4.72 2.09
C CYS A 91 -7.24 -5.64 3.18
N GLN A 92 -6.95 -5.09 4.35
CA GLN A 92 -6.62 -5.83 5.57
C GLN A 92 -7.68 -5.60 6.65
N LYS A 93 -7.89 -6.59 7.50
CA LYS A 93 -8.73 -6.51 8.69
C LYS A 93 -8.25 -7.55 9.71
N GLU A 94 -8.55 -7.31 10.97
CA GLU A 94 -8.29 -8.27 12.03
C GLU A 94 -9.02 -9.60 11.77
N ALA A 95 -8.33 -10.70 12.04
CA ALA A 95 -8.94 -12.02 12.04
C ALA A 95 -9.91 -12.10 13.24
N THR A 96 -11.17 -12.41 12.98
CA THR A 96 -12.12 -12.70 14.07
C THR A 96 -11.73 -14.05 14.68
N GLN A 97 -11.41 -14.08 15.98
CA GLN A 97 -11.40 -15.33 16.72
C GLN A 97 -12.86 -15.79 16.84
N LEU A 98 -13.17 -16.95 16.25
CA LEU A 98 -14.47 -17.62 16.36
C LEU A 98 -14.66 -18.21 17.76
#